data_AF-A0A9C8GID5-F1
#
_entry.id   AF-A0A9C8GID5-F1
#
_cell.length_a   1.000
_cell.length_b   1.000
_cell.length_c   1.000
_cell.angle_alpha   90.00
_cell.angle_beta   90.00
_cell.angle_gamma   90.00
#
_symmetry.space_group_name_H-M   'P 1'
#
loop_
_entity.id
_entity.type
_entity.pdbx_description
1 polymer ?
#
loop_
_entity_poly.entity_id
_entity_poly.type
_entity_poly.pdbx_seq_one_letter_code
_entity_poly.pdbx_strand_id
1 'polypeptide(L)' 'MEKRVKQLERLIEISRSLNSVLSLRPLLHMIVTAAQELTETEACSVLLIDRATGKLYFEAATNLPGIHSIVVPIEG' A
#
# COMPACT_ATOMS: atom_id res chain seq x y z
N MET A 1 -28.77 13.81 -6.79
CA MET A 1 -28.34 12.83 -7.82
C MET A 1 -26.85 12.98 -8.15
N GLU A 2 -26.34 14.21 -8.22
CA GLU A 2 -24.92 14.55 -8.50
C GLU A 2 -23.89 13.87 -7.58
N LYS A 3 -24.18 13.71 -6.28
CA LYS A 3 -23.23 13.12 -5.31
C LYS A 3 -22.88 11.65 -5.64
N ARG A 4 -23.85 10.88 -6.15
CA ARG A 4 -23.64 9.48 -6.56
C ARG A 4 -22.83 9.38 -7.85
N VAL A 5 -23.07 10.31 -8.79
CA VAL A 5 -22.30 10.40 -10.04
C VAL A 5 -20.84 10.71 -9.72
N LYS A 6 -20.58 11.71 -8.86
CA LYS A 6 -19.22 12.08 -8.42
C LYS A 6 -18.47 10.95 -7.72
N GLN A 7 -19.17 10.14 -6.94
CA GLN A 7 -18.60 8.95 -6.29
C GLN A 7 -18.25 7.85 -7.30
N LEU A 8 -19.12 7.60 -8.29
CA LEU A 8 -18.86 6.63 -9.36
C LEU A 8 -17.70 7.07 -10.25
N GLU A 9 -17.60 8.36 -10.58
CA GLU A 9 -16.47 8.94 -11.33
C GLU A 9 -15.15 8.76 -10.60
N ARG A 10 -15.12 9.05 -9.28
CA ARG A 10 -13.94 8.84 -8.43
C ARG A 10 -13.53 7.37 -8.41
N LEU A 11 -14.50 6.46 -8.36
CA LEU A 11 -14.26 5.02 -8.31
C LEU A 11 -13.75 4.48 -9.66
N ILE A 12 -14.23 5.04 -10.78
CA ILE A 12 -13.71 4.75 -12.12
C ILE A 12 -12.30 5.32 -12.30
N GLU A 13 -12.00 6.52 -11.81
CA GLU A 13 -10.64 7.09 -11.81
C GLU A 13 -9.67 6.23 -10.99
N ILE A 14 -10.07 5.82 -9.79
CA ILE A 14 -9.29 4.90 -8.95
C ILE A 14 -9.07 3.57 -9.68
N SER A 15 -10.11 2.97 -10.27
CA SER A 15 -10.00 1.71 -11.02
C SER A 15 -9.11 1.82 -12.27
N ARG A 16 -9.15 2.95 -12.98
CA ARG A 16 -8.25 3.24 -14.12
C ARG A 16 -6.82 3.51 -13.69
N SER A 17 -6.63 4.18 -12.55
CA SER A 17 -5.31 4.39 -11.94
C SER A 17 -4.72 3.06 -11.43
N LEU A 18 -5.54 2.21 -10.80
CA LEU A 18 -5.15 0.86 -10.37
C LEU A 18 -4.74 -0.03 -11.55
N ASN A 19 -5.46 0.02 -12.68
CA ASN A 19 -5.11 -0.72 -13.90
C ASN A 19 -3.90 -0.14 -14.66
N SER A 20 -3.52 1.13 -14.44
CA SER A 20 -2.35 1.74 -15.09
C SER A 20 -1.06 1.64 -14.26
N VAL A 21 -1.16 1.20 -13.01
CA VAL A 21 -0.01 0.98 -12.14
C VAL A 21 0.64 -0.37 -12.48
N LEU A 22 1.55 -0.35 -13.46
CA LEU A 22 2.50 -1.42 -13.79
C LEU A 22 3.55 -1.68 -12.67
N SER A 23 3.31 -1.20 -11.45
CA SER A 23 4.28 -1.20 -10.35
C SER A 23 3.60 -1.59 -9.05
N LEU A 24 4.02 -2.70 -8.44
CA LEU A 24 3.52 -3.16 -7.15
C LEU A 24 3.57 -2.08 -6.05
N ARG A 25 4.53 -1.15 -6.14
CA ARG A 25 4.82 -0.16 -5.10
C ARG A 25 3.70 0.88 -4.87
N PRO A 26 3.23 1.66 -5.87
CA PRO A 26 2.13 2.59 -5.65
C PRO A 26 0.85 1.91 -5.13
N LEU A 27 0.58 0.68 -5.58
CA LEU A 27 -0.56 -0.10 -5.10
C LEU A 27 -0.44 -0.40 -3.60
N LEU A 28 0.70 -0.93 -3.15
CA LEU A 28 0.92 -1.23 -1.74
C LEU A 28 0.89 0.03 -0.88
N HIS A 29 1.38 1.17 -1.39
CA HIS A 29 1.30 2.43 -0.67
C HIS A 29 -0.16 2.90 -0.47
N MET A 30 -1.02 2.78 -1.50
CA MET A 30 -2.45 3.08 -1.35
C MET A 30 -3.12 2.16 -0.33
N ILE A 31 -2.75 0.88 -0.31
CA ILE A 31 -3.31 -0.10 0.64
C ILE A 31 -2.95 0.26 2.08
N VAL A 32 -1.67 0.53 2.38
CA VAL A 32 -1.25 0.85 3.77
C VAL A 32 -1.84 2.17 4.25
N THR A 33 -1.99 3.17 3.37
CA THR A 33 -2.63 4.45 3.72
C THR A 33 -4.12 4.25 4.04
N ALA A 34 -4.85 3.52 3.19
CA ALA A 34 -6.25 3.22 3.45
C ALA A 34 -6.43 2.38 4.73
N ALA A 35 -5.55 1.42 4.98
CA ALA A 35 -5.59 0.60 6.19
C ALA A 35 -5.31 1.42 7.45
N GLN A 36 -4.36 2.37 7.42
CA GLN A 36 -4.11 3.26 8.54
C GLN A 36 -5.35 4.11 8.86
N GLU A 37 -5.97 4.72 7.85
CA GLU A 37 -7.17 5.54 8.02
C GLU A 37 -8.35 4.73 8.60
N LEU A 38 -8.56 3.50 8.11
CA LEU A 38 -9.66 2.64 8.54
C LEU A 38 -9.47 2.05 9.94
N THR A 39 -8.22 1.86 10.37
CA THR A 39 -7.89 1.25 11.66
C THR A 39 -7.57 2.28 12.75
N GLU A 40 -7.51 3.56 12.39
CA GLU A 40 -7.12 4.67 13.29
C GLU A 40 -5.78 4.40 13.99
N THR A 41 -4.85 3.76 13.29
CA THR A 41 -3.52 3.40 13.84
C THR A 41 -2.50 4.50 13.56
N GLU A 42 -1.45 4.54 14.38
CA GLU A 42 -0.33 5.49 14.20
C GLU A 42 0.46 5.21 12.91
N ALA A 43 0.62 3.93 12.57
CA ALA A 43 1.31 3.51 11.36
C ALA A 43 0.79 2.15 10.87
N CYS A 44 0.82 1.96 9.55
CA CYS A 44 0.52 0.69 8.91
C CYS A 44 1.65 0.34 7.94
N SER A 45 1.93 -0.96 7.79
CA SER A 45 2.96 -1.45 6.88
C SER A 45 2.60 -2.79 6.26
N VAL A 46 3.15 -3.04 5.08
CA VAL A 46 3.14 -4.33 4.39
C VAL A 46 4.59 -4.78 4.23
N LEU A 47 4.84 -6.03 4.63
CA LEU A 47 6.12 -6.68 4.50
C LEU A 47 6.03 -7.79 3.47
N LEU A 48 7.05 -7.94 2.63
CA LEU A 48 7.16 -9.00 1.65
C LEU A 48 8.37 -9.89 1.94
N ILE A 49 8.16 -11.20 1.81
CA ILE A 49 9.24 -12.19 1.90
C ILE A 49 9.82 -12.42 0.52
N ASP A 50 11.12 -12.21 0.38
CA ASP A 50 11.87 -12.71 -0.77
C ASP A 50 12.04 -14.22 -0.62
N ARG A 51 11.39 -14.98 -1.51
CA ARG A 51 11.45 -16.46 -1.48
C ARG A 51 12.83 -17.02 -1.80
N ALA A 52 13.69 -16.28 -2.49
CA ALA A 52 15.02 -16.75 -2.84
C ALA A 52 15.99 -16.66 -1.64
N THR A 53 15.90 -15.58 -0.87
CA THR A 53 16.79 -15.33 0.27
C THR A 53 16.16 -15.64 1.64
N GLY A 54 14.84 -15.84 1.69
CA GLY A 54 14.07 -15.99 2.92
C GLY A 54 13.94 -14.70 3.74
N LYS A 55 14.45 -13.57 3.24
CA LYS A 55 14.46 -12.30 3.97
C LYS A 55 13.12 -11.60 3.87
N LEU A 56 12.69 -11.01 4.98
CA LEU A 56 11.48 -10.19 5.06
C LEU A 56 11.86 -8.71 4.90
N TYR A 57 11.12 -7.97 4.08
CA TYR A 57 11.41 -6.57 3.79
C TYR A 57 10.18 -5.70 4.01
N PHE A 58 10.39 -4.48 4.50
CA PHE A 58 9.38 -3.42 4.39
C PHE A 58 9.23 -3.01 2.93
N GLU A 59 8.06 -3.28 2.35
CA GLU A 59 7.73 -2.92 0.97
C GLU A 59 6.89 -1.64 0.90
N ALA A 60 6.00 -1.44 1.86
CA ALA A 60 5.24 -0.19 2.03
C ALA A 60 5.00 0.09 3.51
N ALA A 61 5.12 1.35 3.92
CA ALA A 61 4.81 1.81 5.26
C ALA A 61 4.45 3.29 5.23
N THR A 62 3.51 3.70 6.10
CA THR A 62 3.01 5.07 6.14
C THR A 62 3.92 6.04 6.89
N ASN A 63 4.69 5.53 7.85
CA ASN A 63 5.66 6.29 8.65
C ASN A 63 7.10 6.24 8.08
N LEU A 64 7.31 5.53 6.97
CA LEU A 64 8.62 5.29 6.37
C LEU A 64 8.56 5.54 4.84
N PRO A 65 8.36 6.80 4.41
CA PRO A 65 8.24 7.14 3.00
C PRO A 65 9.56 6.91 2.25
N GLY A 66 9.48 6.28 1.08
CA GLY A 66 10.64 6.01 0.21
C GLY A 66 11.56 4.87 0.70
N ILE A 67 11.19 4.17 1.77
CA ILE A 67 11.90 2.99 2.22
C ILE A 67 11.45 1.80 1.38
N HIS A 68 12.41 1.22 0.68
CA HIS A 68 12.25 -0.01 -0.07
C HIS A 68 13.44 -0.89 0.29
N SER A 69 13.20 -1.99 1.01
CA SER A 69 14.21 -3.01 1.37
C SER A 69 14.92 -2.87 2.72
N ILE A 70 14.30 -2.28 3.75
CA ILE A 70 14.78 -2.54 5.12
C ILE A 70 14.49 -4.01 5.44
N VAL A 71 15.54 -4.80 5.66
CA VAL A 71 15.44 -6.20 6.11
C VAL A 71 14.95 -6.21 7.54
N VAL A 72 13.88 -6.95 7.78
CA VAL A 72 13.34 -7.19 9.12
C VAL A 72 13.82 -8.55 9.62
N PRO A 73 14.47 -8.63 10.79
CA PRO A 73 14.76 -9.91 11.42
C PRO A 73 13.46 -10.66 11.70
N ILE A 74 13.40 -11.91 11.24
CA ILE A 74 12.24 -12.81 11.43
C ILE A 74 12.41 -13.60 12.74
N GLU A 75 13.58 -13.50 13.36
CA GLU A 75 13.91 -14.07 14.67
C GLU A 75 13.80 -12.98 15.72
N GLY A 76 12.99 -13.24 16.75
CA GLY A 76 12.83 -12.44 17.96
C GLY A 76 13.10 -13.28 19.19
#